data_AF-A0A2V9YW94-F1
#
_entry.id   AF-A0A2V9YW94-F1
#
_cell.length_a   1.000
_cell.length_b   1.000
_cell.length_c   1.000
_cell.angle_alpha   90.00
_cell.angle_beta   90.00
_cell.angle_gamma   90.00
#
_symmetry.space_group_name_H-M   'P 1'
#
loop_
_entity.id
_entity.type
_entity.pdbx_description
1 polymer ?
#
loop_
_entity_poly.entity_id
_entity_poly.type
_entity_poly.pdbx_seq_one_letter_code
_entity_poly.pdbx_strand_id
1 'polypeptide(L)'
;MSRLGVIVLLAFGIAAAHPATAQIPLGSFVTLGSPADPPSIGTGAGVFDIIPDRKKTNAAHRAQLQGEYRFGDVLWIFAPFVGLMGTGAGAFYGYAGFGFDVNFGANWVLNPT
;
A
#
# COMPACT_ATOMS: atom_id res chain seq x y z
N MET A 1 -27.84 -15.26 -16.88
CA MET A 1 -26.98 -15.08 -15.69
C MET A 1 -26.18 -13.81 -15.92
N SER A 2 -26.59 -12.70 -15.32
CA SER A 2 -26.01 -11.37 -15.58
C SER A 2 -24.65 -11.25 -14.92
N ARG A 3 -23.64 -10.89 -15.72
CA ARG A 3 -22.33 -10.45 -15.22
C ARG A 3 -22.51 -9.06 -14.63
N LEU A 4 -22.65 -8.96 -13.30
CA LEU A 4 -22.58 -7.67 -12.61
C LEU A 4 -21.13 -7.18 -12.71
N GLY A 5 -20.86 -6.33 -13.70
CA GLY A 5 -19.63 -5.55 -13.76
C GLY A 5 -19.69 -4.46 -12.70
N VAL A 6 -18.86 -4.57 -11.67
CA VAL A 6 -18.65 -3.49 -10.70
C VAL A 6 -17.84 -2.40 -11.40
N ILE A 7 -18.45 -1.24 -11.58
CA ILE A 7 -17.78 -0.03 -12.06
C ILE A 7 -17.10 0.61 -10.84
N VAL A 8 -15.77 0.56 -10.81
CA VAL A 8 -14.97 1.31 -9.81
C VAL A 8 -14.84 2.74 -10.32
N LEU A 9 -15.42 3.69 -9.59
CA LEU A 9 -15.19 5.12 -9.79
C LEU A 9 -13.79 5.47 -9.28
N LEU A 10 -12.87 5.80 -10.19
CA LEU A 10 -11.58 6.42 -9.85
C LEU A 10 -11.76 7.94 -9.84
N ALA A 11 -11.95 8.51 -8.65
CA ALA A 11 -11.85 9.94 -8.44
C ALA A 11 -10.38 10.31 -8.18
N PHE A 12 -9.68 10.77 -9.22
CA PHE A 12 -8.38 11.42 -9.07
C PHE A 12 -8.58 12.89 -8.73
N GLY A 13 -8.66 13.20 -7.42
CA GLY A 13 -8.49 14.56 -6.93
C GLY A 13 -7.01 14.81 -6.66
N ILE A 14 -6.37 15.71 -7.41
CA ILE A 14 -5.05 16.24 -7.05
C ILE A 14 -5.29 17.24 -5.93
N ALA A 15 -5.39 16.76 -4.69
CA ALA A 15 -5.28 17.64 -3.53
C ALA A 15 -3.79 18.00 -3.42
N ALA A 16 -3.45 19.24 -3.76
CA ALA A 16 -2.17 19.83 -3.37
C ALA A 16 -2.20 20.02 -1.85
N ALA A 17 -1.97 18.95 -1.11
CA ALA A 17 -1.77 19.01 0.33
C ALA A 17 -0.32 19.46 0.58
N HIS A 18 -0.16 20.40 1.51
CA HIS A 18 1.16 20.80 1.95
C HIS A 18 1.82 19.62 2.69
N PRO A 19 3.14 19.38 2.48
CA PRO A 19 3.86 18.36 3.21
C PRO A 19 3.75 18.63 4.71
N ALA A 20 3.14 17.71 5.45
CA ALA A 20 3.18 17.66 6.89
C ALA A 20 4.56 17.17 7.29
N THR A 21 5.46 18.12 7.58
CA THR A 21 6.86 17.88 7.97
C THR A 21 7.01 17.27 9.38
N ALA A 22 6.01 16.55 9.86
CA ALA A 22 5.98 16.06 11.22
C ALA A 22 6.81 14.78 11.36
N GLN A 23 7.70 14.79 12.33
CA GLN A 23 8.58 13.69 12.67
C GLN A 23 8.57 13.47 14.18
N ILE A 24 8.59 12.21 14.60
CA ILE A 24 8.71 11.84 16.02
C ILE A 24 9.99 11.03 16.18
N PRO A 25 11.07 11.61 16.73
CA PRO A 25 12.27 10.87 17.05
C PRO A 25 12.00 9.92 18.23
N LEU A 26 12.27 8.64 18.02
CA LEU A 26 12.18 7.57 19.03
C LEU A 26 13.59 7.14 19.47
N GLY A 27 14.40 8.14 19.84
CA GLY A 27 15.82 7.98 20.16
C GLY A 27 16.74 8.52 19.06
N SER A 28 18.00 8.09 19.08
CA SER A 28 19.05 8.58 18.16
C SER A 28 19.06 7.86 16.80
N PHE A 29 18.38 6.72 16.68
CA PHE A 29 18.45 5.87 15.49
C PHE A 29 17.09 5.60 14.82
N VAL A 30 15.98 5.85 15.52
CA VAL A 30 14.62 5.56 15.00
C VAL A 30 13.83 6.85 14.93
N THR A 31 13.23 7.15 13.77
CA THR A 31 12.33 8.30 13.58
C THR A 31 11.05 7.88 12.87
N LEU A 32 9.90 8.27 13.41
CA LEU A 32 8.59 8.06 12.79
C LEU A 32 8.21 9.26 11.91
N GLY A 33 7.60 8.98 10.77
CA GLY A 33 7.16 9.97 9.79
C GLY A 33 8.17 10.17 8.67
N SER A 34 7.70 10.72 7.55
CA SER A 34 8.45 10.81 6.29
C SER A 34 8.56 12.27 5.85
N PRO A 35 9.24 13.14 6.62
CA PRO A 35 9.21 14.57 6.35
C PRO A 35 9.73 14.87 4.94
N ALA A 36 8.90 15.55 4.14
CA ALA A 36 9.11 15.84 2.73
C ALA A 36 9.15 14.62 1.78
N ASP A 37 8.55 13.49 2.16
CA ASP A 37 8.40 12.34 1.27
C ASP A 37 7.37 12.65 0.17
N PRO A 38 7.81 12.76 -1.11
CA PRO A 38 6.90 13.12 -2.19
C PRO A 38 5.90 11.99 -2.47
N PRO A 39 4.75 12.31 -3.08
CA PRO A 39 3.85 11.29 -3.60
C PRO A 39 4.60 10.31 -4.51
N SER A 40 4.37 9.02 -4.31
CA SER A 40 5.13 7.96 -4.96
C SER A 40 4.23 6.82 -5.42
N ILE A 41 4.70 6.06 -6.42
CA ILE A 41 4.02 4.87 -6.90
C ILE A 41 4.83 3.65 -6.44
N GLY A 42 4.19 2.79 -5.65
CA GLY A 42 4.70 1.49 -5.26
C GLY A 42 4.15 0.39 -6.17
N THR A 43 4.96 -0.63 -6.42
CA THR A 43 4.52 -1.87 -7.07
C THR A 43 5.00 -3.07 -6.27
N GLY A 44 4.15 -4.08 -6.13
CA GLY A 44 4.46 -5.29 -5.40
C GLY A 44 4.01 -6.53 -6.17
N ALA A 45 4.68 -7.65 -5.90
CA ALA A 45 4.31 -8.95 -6.41
C ALA A 45 4.46 -9.99 -5.31
N GLY A 46 3.57 -10.99 -5.29
CA GLY A 46 3.55 -11.98 -4.23
C GLY A 46 2.92 -13.30 -4.67
N VAL A 47 2.97 -14.28 -3.78
CA VAL A 47 2.28 -15.57 -3.94
C VAL A 47 1.57 -15.90 -2.64
N PHE A 48 0.26 -16.12 -2.71
CA PHE A 48 -0.55 -16.60 -1.60
C PHE A 48 -0.75 -18.10 -1.66
N ASP A 49 -1.22 -18.68 -0.55
CA ASP A 49 -1.43 -20.11 -0.35
C ASP A 49 -0.14 -20.92 -0.58
N ILE A 50 0.98 -20.50 0.05
CA ILE A 50 2.28 -21.21 -0.01
C ILE A 50 2.17 -22.61 0.59
N ILE A 51 1.27 -22.80 1.57
CA ILE A 51 0.91 -24.10 2.13
C ILE A 51 -0.58 -24.35 1.80
N PRO A 52 -0.89 -24.84 0.58
CA PRO A 52 -2.26 -25.04 0.16
C PRO A 52 -2.91 -26.16 0.96
N ASP A 53 -4.13 -25.94 1.45
CA ASP A 53 -4.92 -26.99 2.09
C ASP A 53 -5.31 -28.03 1.04
N ARG A 54 -4.69 -29.22 1.13
CA ARG A 54 -4.91 -30.34 0.20
C ARG A 54 -6.35 -30.87 0.21
N LYS A 55 -7.19 -30.46 1.17
CA LYS A 55 -8.61 -30.85 1.21
C LYS A 55 -9.49 -30.01 0.28
N LYS A 56 -9.00 -28.87 -0.23
CA LYS A 56 -9.74 -28.04 -1.19
C LYS A 56 -9.36 -28.42 -2.62
N THR A 57 -10.36 -28.81 -3.42
CA THR A 57 -10.23 -29.19 -4.84
C THR A 57 -9.57 -28.14 -5.74
N ASN A 58 -9.48 -26.87 -5.30
CA ASN A 58 -8.90 -25.76 -6.05
C ASN A 58 -7.73 -25.06 -5.32
N ALA A 59 -7.14 -25.71 -4.31
CA ALA A 59 -5.99 -25.16 -3.61
C ALA A 59 -4.77 -25.15 -4.54
N ALA A 60 -4.34 -23.96 -4.91
CA ALA A 60 -3.18 -23.75 -5.75
C ALA A 60 -2.54 -22.43 -5.35
N HIS A 61 -1.21 -22.35 -5.47
CA HIS A 61 -0.49 -21.10 -5.31
C HIS A 61 -1.06 -20.04 -6.24
N ARG A 62 -1.38 -18.86 -5.70
CA ARG A 62 -1.92 -17.74 -6.47
C ARG A 62 -0.93 -16.61 -6.47
N ALA A 63 -0.42 -16.27 -7.66
CA ALA A 63 0.35 -15.06 -7.83
C ALA A 63 -0.52 -13.83 -7.58
N GLN A 64 0.12 -12.75 -7.17
CA GLN A 64 -0.48 -11.45 -6.91
C GLN A 64 0.42 -10.38 -7.51
N LEU A 65 -0.20 -9.36 -8.10
CA LEU A 65 0.45 -8.10 -8.45
C LEU A 65 -0.34 -6.97 -7.81
N GLN A 66 0.36 -5.95 -7.32
CA GLN A 66 -0.27 -4.76 -6.76
C GLN A 66 0.46 -3.49 -7.22
N GLY A 67 -0.32 -2.42 -7.34
CA GLY A 67 0.16 -1.06 -7.55
C GLY A 67 -0.49 -0.14 -6.55
N GLU A 68 0.28 0.75 -5.94
CA GLU A 68 -0.16 1.67 -4.89
C GLU A 68 0.29 3.08 -5.23
N TYR A 69 -0.63 4.04 -5.12
CA TYR A 69 -0.32 5.46 -5.11
C TYR A 69 -0.32 5.95 -3.66
N ARG A 70 0.83 6.44 -3.22
CA ARG A 70 1.05 6.98 -1.89
C ARG A 70 1.03 8.48 -2.00
N PHE A 71 0.27 9.14 -1.13
CA PHE A 71 0.17 10.60 -1.15
C PHE A 71 1.36 11.28 -0.46
N GLY A 72 2.25 10.51 0.18
CA GLY A 72 3.40 11.04 0.90
C GLY A 72 3.01 11.61 2.26
N ASP A 73 3.75 12.60 2.71
CA ASP A 73 3.66 13.21 4.04
C ASP A 73 2.47 14.17 4.22
N VAL A 74 1.31 13.90 3.62
CA VAL A 74 0.18 14.83 3.65
C VAL A 74 -0.61 14.85 4.97
N LEU A 75 -0.39 13.90 5.89
CA LEU A 75 -1.16 13.80 7.15
C LEU A 75 -0.30 13.44 8.38
N TRP A 76 0.41 14.42 8.92
CA TRP A 76 1.24 14.25 10.13
C TRP A 76 2.26 13.11 9.96
N ILE A 77 2.29 12.12 10.86
CA ILE A 77 3.13 10.91 10.72
C ILE A 77 2.51 9.84 9.82
N PHE A 78 1.26 10.00 9.41
CA PHE A 78 0.54 9.04 8.57
C PHE A 78 0.57 9.48 7.10
N ALA A 79 0.83 8.52 6.21
CA ALA A 79 0.78 8.68 4.78
C ALA A 79 -0.44 7.92 4.23
N PRO A 80 -1.52 8.61 3.81
CA PRO A 80 -2.61 7.93 3.15
C PRO A 80 -2.16 7.35 1.81
N PHE A 81 -2.79 6.25 1.41
CA PHE A 81 -2.53 5.62 0.12
C PHE A 81 -3.78 4.96 -0.45
N VAL A 82 -3.77 4.75 -1.76
CA VAL A 82 -4.78 3.97 -2.49
C VAL A 82 -4.08 2.99 -3.41
N GLY A 83 -4.61 1.79 -3.54
CA GLY A 83 -3.98 0.75 -4.33
C GLY A 83 -4.96 -0.19 -5.01
N LEU A 84 -4.42 -0.93 -5.96
CA LEU A 84 -5.11 -1.96 -6.71
C LEU A 84 -4.28 -3.24 -6.64
N MET A 85 -4.97 -4.37 -6.47
CA MET A 85 -4.37 -5.69 -6.43
C MET A 85 -5.08 -6.60 -7.45
N GLY A 86 -4.31 -7.24 -8.30
CA GLY A 86 -4.76 -8.33 -9.17
C GLY A 86 -4.20 -9.67 -8.68
N THR A 87 -5.00 -10.73 -8.83
CA THR A 87 -4.60 -12.10 -8.50
C THR A 87 -4.54 -12.96 -9.76
N GLY A 88 -3.70 -13.99 -9.75
CA GLY A 88 -3.58 -14.98 -10.82
C GLY A 88 -4.84 -15.84 -11.03
N ALA A 89 -5.84 -15.71 -10.15
CA ALA A 89 -7.18 -16.30 -10.33
C ALA A 89 -8.15 -15.35 -11.06
N GLY A 90 -7.71 -14.16 -11.48
CA GLY A 90 -8.51 -13.17 -12.19
C GLY A 90 -9.35 -12.24 -11.30
N ALA A 91 -9.16 -12.28 -9.98
CA ALA A 91 -9.81 -11.34 -9.06
C ALA A 91 -9.01 -10.03 -8.96
N PHE A 92 -9.74 -8.91 -8.90
CA PHE A 92 -9.21 -7.56 -8.72
C PHE A 92 -9.83 -6.89 -7.50
N TYR A 93 -8.99 -6.20 -6.73
CA TYR A 93 -9.38 -5.53 -5.50
C TYR A 93 -8.82 -4.11 -5.48
N GLY A 94 -9.65 -3.15 -5.10
CA GLY A 94 -9.19 -1.82 -4.70
C GLY A 94 -9.09 -1.74 -3.19
N TYR A 95 -8.09 -1.04 -2.70
CA TYR A 95 -7.86 -0.84 -1.28
C TYR A 95 -7.34 0.58 -1.02
N ALA A 96 -7.54 1.07 0.20
CA ALA A 96 -7.06 2.37 0.66
C ALA A 96 -6.75 2.26 2.15
N GLY A 97 -5.79 3.03 2.63
CA GLY A 97 -5.34 2.94 4.00
C GLY A 97 -4.45 4.10 4.42
N PHE A 98 -3.89 3.93 5.61
CA PHE A 98 -2.90 4.83 6.19
C PHE A 98 -1.65 4.02 6.48
N GLY A 99 -0.55 4.38 5.86
CA GLY A 99 0.77 3.91 6.24
C GLY A 99 1.46 4.95 7.12
N PHE A 100 2.65 4.61 7.58
CA PHE A 100 3.61 5.57 8.14
C PHE A 100 5.00 5.03 7.89
N ASP A 101 6.03 5.85 8.00
CA ASP A 101 7.40 5.36 7.83
C ASP A 101 8.13 5.33 9.15
N VAL A 102 8.90 4.25 9.32
CA VAL A 102 9.85 4.05 10.41
C VAL A 102 11.24 4.09 9.79
N ASN A 103 11.91 5.22 9.98
CA ASN A 103 13.26 5.44 9.50
C ASN A 103 14.28 4.92 10.52
N PHE A 104 15.20 4.09 10.05
CA PHE A 104 16.33 3.53 10.80
C PHE A 104 17.64 4.13 10.27
N GLY A 105 18.17 5.12 10.98
CA GLY A 105 19.30 5.91 10.49
C GLY A 105 18.96 6.65 9.19
N ALA A 106 19.94 6.78 8.27
CA ALA A 106 19.80 7.59 7.06
C ALA A 106 19.39 6.81 5.80
N ASN A 107 19.32 5.46 5.86
CA ASN A 107 19.27 4.63 4.64
C ASN A 107 18.18 3.56 4.65
N TRP A 108 17.58 3.29 5.80
CA TRP A 108 16.61 2.21 5.93
C TRP A 108 15.26 2.78 6.34
N VAL A 109 14.24 2.43 5.56
CA VAL A 109 12.86 2.82 5.83
C VAL A 109 12.02 1.56 5.85
N LEU A 110 11.35 1.31 6.97
CA LEU A 110 10.28 0.34 7.04
C LEU A 110 8.97 1.09 6.89
N ASN A 111 8.18 0.67 5.92
CA ASN A 111 6.87 1.24 5.67
C ASN A 111 5.78 0.19 5.89
N PRO A 112 5.07 0.21 7.03
CA PRO A 112 3.88 -0.59 7.25
C PRO A 112 2.70 0.06 6.51
N THR A 113 2.10 -0.68 5.58
CA THR A 113 0.88 -0.32 4.83
C THR A 113 -0.17 -1.39 5.03
#